data_AF-A0A1R4HID7-F1
#
_entry.id   AF-A0A1R4HID7-F1
#
_cell.length_a   1.000
_cell.length_b   1.000
_cell.length_c   1.000
_cell.angle_alpha   90.00
_cell.angle_beta   90.00
_cell.angle_gamma   90.00
#
_symmetry.space_group_name_H-M   'P 1'
#
loop_
_entity.id
_entity.type
_entity.pdbx_description
1 polymer ?
#
loop_
_entity_poly.entity_id
_entity_poly.type
_entity_poly.pdbx_seq_one_letter_code
_entity_poly.pdbx_strand_id
1 'polypeptide(L)'
;MVFSSPGVVAVAGSRVLPASGLALVAQVVPVLAAGGVSFAVGCCSGADAALLALVSPSRVRCFAAFGSGGVGSGQFSAVAAVSAFSGSGGFVQWWAGGSVFVPLRVRLARRTRAVVGAASVGLLVFFGSPNSRGSLLACQCAVLRGLPVVAFPCGFSGALLPSLGSGSWVAVGGTGVWSSAFLWVQTQQKCI
;
A
#
# COMPACT_ATOMS: atom_id res chain seq x y z
N MET A 1 -18.08 5.87 -3.62
CA MET A 1 -16.83 5.71 -2.85
C MET A 1 -16.21 4.38 -3.29
N VAL A 2 -14.91 4.32 -3.60
CA VAL A 2 -14.32 3.13 -4.28
C VAL A 2 -14.16 1.92 -3.35
N PHE A 3 -14.04 2.15 -2.04
CA PHE A 3 -13.96 1.09 -1.03
C PHE A 3 -15.22 1.09 -0.17
N SER A 4 -15.74 -0.10 0.15
CA SER A 4 -16.84 -0.26 1.11
C SER A 4 -16.34 0.03 2.53
N SER A 5 -17.18 0.69 3.33
CA SER A 5 -16.91 1.00 4.74
C SER A 5 -18.03 0.44 5.64
N PRO A 6 -17.72 -0.14 6.81
CA PRO A 6 -16.38 -0.32 7.38
C PRO A 6 -15.56 -1.43 6.70
N GLY A 7 -14.23 -1.27 6.64
CA GLY A 7 -13.34 -2.24 5.99
C GLY A 7 -11.85 -1.95 6.16
N VAL A 8 -11.00 -2.93 5.81
CA VAL A 8 -9.54 -2.80 5.82
C VAL A 8 -9.01 -2.64 4.40
N VAL A 9 -8.36 -1.52 4.12
CA VAL A 9 -7.66 -1.24 2.86
C VAL A 9 -6.17 -1.54 3.04
N ALA A 10 -5.61 -2.37 2.16
CA ALA A 10 -4.15 -2.47 2.07
C ALA A 10 -3.61 -1.19 1.44
N VAL A 11 -2.49 -0.68 1.94
CA VAL A 11 -1.78 0.44 1.34
C VAL A 11 -0.36 0.01 0.98
N ALA A 12 0.02 0.30 -0.26
CA ALA A 12 1.36 0.11 -0.76
C ALA A 12 1.83 1.36 -1.50
N GLY A 13 3.14 1.51 -1.66
CA GLY A 13 3.65 2.56 -2.53
C GLY A 13 5.14 2.47 -2.75
N SER A 14 5.63 3.40 -3.55
CA SER A 14 7.06 3.50 -3.82
C SER A 14 7.81 3.98 -2.59
N ARG A 15 9.03 3.45 -2.44
CA ARG A 15 9.94 3.75 -1.31
C ARG A 15 10.45 5.19 -1.33
N VAL A 16 10.41 5.79 -2.52
CA VAL A 16 10.71 7.19 -2.80
C VAL A 16 9.51 7.70 -3.60
N LEU A 17 8.91 8.78 -3.12
CA LEU A 17 7.84 9.50 -3.79
C LEU A 17 8.28 10.95 -3.99
N PRO A 18 7.85 11.62 -5.08
CA PRO A 18 7.96 13.07 -5.18
C PRO A 18 7.12 13.75 -4.09
N ALA A 19 7.42 15.01 -3.79
CA ALA A 19 6.67 15.79 -2.79
C ALA A 19 5.16 15.82 -3.06
N SER A 20 4.78 15.94 -4.34
CA SER A 20 3.37 15.85 -4.77
C SER A 20 2.73 14.49 -4.47
N GLY A 21 3.49 13.39 -4.54
CA GLY A 21 3.03 12.06 -4.16
C GLY A 21 2.79 11.94 -2.66
N LEU A 22 3.70 12.49 -1.84
CA LEU A 22 3.51 12.52 -0.38
C LEU A 22 2.30 13.39 0.02
N ALA A 23 2.13 14.54 -0.63
CA ALA A 23 0.96 15.39 -0.43
C ALA A 23 -0.34 14.65 -0.78
N LEU A 24 -0.34 13.83 -1.83
CA LEU A 24 -1.49 13.02 -2.21
C LEU A 24 -1.82 11.94 -1.17
N VAL A 25 -0.80 11.30 -0.58
CA VAL A 25 -1.01 10.38 0.56
C VAL A 25 -1.67 11.14 1.73
N ALA A 26 -1.18 12.33 2.05
CA ALA A 26 -1.72 13.19 3.10
C ALA A 26 -3.14 13.69 2.86
N GLN A 27 -3.59 13.73 1.60
CA GLN A 27 -4.96 14.10 1.25
C GLN A 27 -5.91 12.89 1.25
N VAL A 28 -5.50 11.77 0.66
CA VAL A 28 -6.37 10.61 0.45
C VAL A 28 -6.57 9.81 1.73
N VAL A 29 -5.50 9.55 2.48
CA VAL A 29 -5.53 8.63 3.63
C VAL A 29 -6.42 9.15 4.77
N PRO A 30 -6.31 10.42 5.21
CA PRO A 30 -7.19 10.94 6.26
C PRO A 30 -8.67 10.95 5.87
N VAL A 31 -8.99 11.23 4.61
CA VAL A 31 -10.38 11.19 4.09
C VAL A 31 -10.97 9.79 4.21
N LEU A 32 -10.20 8.75 3.83
CA LEU A 32 -10.64 7.37 4.00
C LEU A 32 -10.77 6.98 5.47
N ALA A 33 -9.82 7.41 6.32
CA ALA A 33 -9.86 7.15 7.76
C ALA A 33 -11.10 7.77 8.43
N ALA A 34 -11.42 9.01 8.07
CA ALA A 34 -12.63 9.72 8.52
C ALA A 34 -13.91 9.03 8.05
N GLY A 35 -13.87 8.42 6.86
CA GLY A 35 -14.94 7.55 6.34
C GLY A 35 -15.07 6.19 7.01
N GLY A 36 -14.28 5.90 8.06
CA GLY A 36 -14.37 4.68 8.86
C GLY A 36 -13.42 3.55 8.44
N VAL A 37 -12.59 3.75 7.42
CA VAL A 37 -11.63 2.74 6.94
C VAL A 37 -10.49 2.53 7.95
N SER A 38 -10.02 1.29 8.03
CA SER A 38 -8.77 0.91 8.67
C SER A 38 -7.75 0.45 7.62
N PHE A 39 -6.47 0.45 7.97
CA PHE A 39 -5.38 0.23 7.02
C PHE A 39 -4.49 -0.95 7.43
N ALA A 40 -4.09 -1.73 6.43
CA ALA A 40 -2.94 -2.62 6.53
C ALA A 40 -1.81 -2.01 5.70
N VAL A 41 -0.65 -1.78 6.30
CA VAL A 41 0.45 -1.08 5.65
C VAL A 41 1.78 -1.77 5.89
N GLY A 42 2.71 -1.51 4.99
CA GLY A 42 4.08 -1.93 5.13
C GLY A 42 4.92 -1.11 6.12
N CYS A 43 6.23 -1.18 5.88
CA CYS A 43 7.28 -0.61 6.74
C CYS A 43 8.38 0.09 5.92
N CYS A 44 8.10 0.44 4.67
CA CYS A 44 9.06 1.13 3.82
C CYS A 44 9.04 2.66 4.03
N SER A 45 10.10 3.34 3.62
CA SER A 45 10.07 4.79 3.41
C SER A 45 9.03 5.17 2.34
N GLY A 46 8.71 6.46 2.22
CA GLY A 46 7.72 6.94 1.26
C GLY A 46 6.29 6.71 1.76
N ALA A 47 5.45 6.07 0.94
CA ALA A 47 4.01 5.96 1.20
C ALA A 47 3.68 5.29 2.55
N ASP A 48 4.35 4.19 2.88
CA ASP A 48 4.07 3.44 4.11
C ASP A 48 4.36 4.32 5.34
N ALA A 49 5.55 4.94 5.38
CA ALA A 49 5.95 5.84 6.47
C ALA A 49 5.04 7.07 6.61
N ALA A 50 4.64 7.67 5.48
CA ALA A 50 3.71 8.80 5.50
C ALA A 50 2.36 8.40 6.10
N LEU A 51 1.80 7.25 5.70
CA LEU A 51 0.54 6.77 6.27
C LEU A 51 0.61 6.58 7.78
N LEU A 52 1.70 5.98 8.30
CA LEU A 52 1.88 5.74 9.73
C LEU A 52 1.84 7.03 10.56
N ALA A 53 2.22 8.17 9.98
CA ALA A 53 2.21 9.47 10.63
C ALA A 53 0.87 10.22 10.54
N LEU A 54 -0.04 9.79 9.65
CA LEU A 54 -1.27 10.54 9.30
C LEU A 54 -2.54 10.03 9.99
N VAL A 55 -2.51 8.81 10.52
CA VAL A 55 -3.73 8.13 11.01
C VAL A 55 -3.52 7.67 12.44
N SER A 56 -4.59 7.72 13.24
CA SER A 56 -4.61 7.15 14.58
C SER A 56 -4.09 5.69 14.58
N PRO A 57 -3.20 5.33 15.52
CA PRO A 57 -2.62 3.99 15.56
C PRO A 57 -3.63 2.84 15.67
N SER A 58 -4.80 3.09 16.25
CA SER A 58 -5.89 2.10 16.38
C SER A 58 -6.50 1.69 15.03
N ARG A 59 -6.30 2.49 13.98
CA ARG A 59 -6.81 2.22 12.63
C ARG A 59 -5.78 1.57 11.71
N VAL A 60 -4.55 1.35 12.17
CA VAL A 60 -3.46 0.88 11.29
C VAL A 60 -2.82 -0.38 11.86
N ARG A 61 -2.62 -1.37 10.98
CA ARG A 61 -1.77 -2.53 11.24
C ARG A 61 -0.52 -2.45 10.36
N CYS A 62 0.64 -2.27 10.98
CA CYS A 62 1.93 -2.22 10.28
C CYS A 62 2.54 -3.63 10.22
N PHE A 63 3.00 -4.03 9.03
CA PHE A 63 3.70 -5.30 8.81
C PHE A 63 5.16 -5.02 8.51
N ALA A 64 6.03 -5.28 9.49
CA ALA A 64 7.46 -5.04 9.38
C ALA A 64 8.19 -6.26 8.80
N ALA A 65 9.04 -6.05 7.79
CA ALA A 65 9.92 -7.09 7.24
C ALA A 65 11.22 -7.26 8.05
N PHE A 66 11.30 -6.58 9.19
CA PHE A 66 12.41 -6.51 10.13
C PHE A 66 11.87 -6.67 11.57
N GLY A 67 12.77 -6.88 12.53
CA GLY A 67 12.45 -6.99 13.95
C GLY A 67 12.40 -5.64 14.66
N SER A 68 11.92 -5.64 15.91
CA SER A 68 11.96 -4.44 16.76
C SER A 68 13.38 -3.84 16.84
N GLY A 69 13.47 -2.52 16.99
CA GLY A 69 14.75 -1.80 16.94
C GLY A 69 15.41 -1.75 15.56
N GLY A 70 14.74 -2.23 14.50
CA GLY A 70 15.28 -2.22 13.13
C GLY A 70 16.18 -3.41 12.79
N VAL A 71 16.18 -4.47 13.61
CA VAL A 71 17.00 -5.66 13.37
C VAL A 71 16.65 -6.29 12.02
N GLY A 72 17.63 -6.47 11.15
CA GLY A 72 17.42 -7.00 9.79
C GLY A 72 16.68 -6.04 8.84
N SER A 73 16.66 -4.75 9.15
CA SER A 73 16.21 -3.71 8.22
C SER A 73 17.11 -3.62 6.97
N GLY A 74 16.63 -2.91 5.95
CA GLY A 74 17.44 -2.56 4.78
C GLY A 74 17.34 -1.07 4.46
N GLN A 75 18.01 -0.64 3.39
CA GLN A 75 18.15 0.78 3.02
C GLN A 75 16.84 1.59 2.91
N PHE A 76 15.71 0.92 2.65
CA PHE A 76 14.39 1.56 2.51
C PHE A 76 13.42 1.20 3.64
N SER A 77 13.92 0.64 4.74
CA SER A 77 13.11 0.40 5.94
C SER A 77 12.89 1.71 6.68
N ALA A 78 11.64 2.09 6.91
CA ALA A 78 11.29 3.27 7.70
C ALA A 78 11.36 2.96 9.21
N VAL A 79 12.52 2.54 9.70
CA VAL A 79 12.70 2.09 11.09
C VAL A 79 12.22 3.16 12.07
N ALA A 80 12.62 4.43 11.89
CA ALA A 80 12.20 5.51 12.77
C ALA A 80 10.68 5.72 12.78
N ALA A 81 10.02 5.73 11.61
CA ALA A 81 8.57 5.91 11.53
C ALA A 81 7.80 4.73 12.15
N VAL A 82 8.26 3.49 11.92
CA VAL A 82 7.64 2.28 12.49
C VAL A 82 7.85 2.24 14.01
N SER A 83 9.03 2.61 14.50
CA SER A 83 9.29 2.70 15.94
C SER A 83 8.46 3.79 16.61
N ALA A 84 8.34 4.97 16.00
CA ALA A 84 7.48 6.04 16.50
C ALA A 84 6.00 5.59 16.56
N PHE A 85 5.51 4.98 15.48
CA PHE A 85 4.16 4.43 15.42
C PHE A 85 3.91 3.37 16.51
N SER A 86 4.85 2.44 16.71
CA SER A 86 4.78 1.44 17.78
C SER A 86 4.79 2.10 19.17
N GLY A 87 5.63 3.13 19.36
CA GLY A 87 5.72 3.89 20.61
C GLY A 87 4.45 4.67 20.94
N SER A 88 3.67 5.06 19.93
CA SER A 88 2.34 5.67 20.09
C SER A 88 1.21 4.64 20.30
N GLY A 89 1.52 3.37 20.56
CA GLY A 89 0.55 2.29 20.78
C GLY A 89 0.05 1.59 19.52
N GLY A 90 0.71 1.81 18.37
CA GLY A 90 0.37 1.17 17.12
C GLY A 90 0.71 -0.32 17.07
N PHE A 91 -0.12 -1.10 16.37
CA PHE A 91 0.13 -2.53 16.19
C PHE A 91 1.17 -2.78 15.08
N VAL A 92 2.30 -3.37 15.45
CA VAL A 92 3.33 -3.81 14.49
C VAL A 92 3.51 -5.31 14.54
N GLN A 93 3.26 -5.98 13.42
CA GLN A 93 3.69 -7.36 13.22
C GLN A 93 5.15 -7.37 12.75
N TRP A 94 6.05 -7.56 13.71
CA TRP A 94 7.47 -7.76 13.44
C TRP A 94 7.71 -9.07 12.68
N TRP A 95 8.74 -9.09 11.83
CA TRP A 95 9.07 -10.26 11.01
C TRP A 95 7.90 -10.84 10.19
N ALA A 96 6.99 -9.98 9.71
CA ALA A 96 5.86 -10.37 8.86
C ALA A 96 6.28 -11.05 7.53
N GLY A 97 7.57 -10.99 7.18
CA GLY A 97 8.17 -11.68 6.04
C GLY A 97 8.90 -12.98 6.37
N GLY A 98 8.99 -13.37 7.63
CA GLY A 98 9.87 -14.42 8.15
C GLY A 98 11.05 -13.85 8.94
N SER A 99 11.80 -14.74 9.61
CA SER A 99 12.89 -14.41 10.53
C SER A 99 14.11 -13.77 9.86
N VAL A 100 15.07 -13.30 10.67
CA VAL A 100 16.32 -12.67 10.20
C VAL A 100 17.13 -13.52 9.21
N PHE A 101 17.02 -14.85 9.29
CA PHE A 101 17.71 -15.80 8.42
C PHE A 101 17.11 -15.90 7.01
N VAL A 102 15.88 -15.41 6.80
CA VAL A 102 15.27 -15.36 5.47
C VAL A 102 15.83 -14.17 4.70
N PRO A 103 16.32 -14.30 3.45
CA PRO A 103 16.88 -13.17 2.70
C PRO A 103 15.91 -11.98 2.61
N LEU A 104 16.43 -10.75 2.75
CA LEU A 104 15.61 -9.52 2.83
C LEU A 104 14.62 -9.38 1.67
N ARG A 105 15.01 -9.71 0.44
CA ARG A 105 14.12 -9.67 -0.73
C ARG A 105 12.92 -10.60 -0.57
N VAL A 106 13.13 -11.80 -0.02
CA VAL A 106 12.09 -12.78 0.26
C VAL A 106 11.20 -12.31 1.40
N ARG A 107 11.78 -11.74 2.47
CA ARG A 107 11.00 -11.13 3.56
C ARG A 107 10.09 -10.02 3.06
N LEU A 108 10.59 -9.12 2.22
CA LEU A 108 9.80 -8.03 1.66
C LEU A 108 8.63 -8.57 0.81
N ALA A 109 8.86 -9.56 -0.03
CA ALA A 109 7.78 -10.16 -0.83
C ALA A 109 6.73 -10.87 0.04
N ARG A 110 7.16 -11.65 1.04
CA ARG A 110 6.26 -12.31 2.00
C ARG A 110 5.48 -11.29 2.84
N ARG A 111 6.14 -10.23 3.30
CA ARG A 111 5.49 -9.12 4.01
C ARG A 111 4.45 -8.43 3.13
N THR A 112 4.73 -8.18 1.85
CA THR A 112 3.74 -7.61 0.92
C THR A 112 2.50 -8.50 0.84
N ARG A 113 2.67 -9.83 0.76
CA ARG A 113 1.53 -10.77 0.82
C ARG A 113 0.77 -10.68 2.13
N ALA A 114 1.45 -10.53 3.27
CA ALA A 114 0.79 -10.35 4.57
C ALA A 114 -0.03 -9.06 4.65
N VAL A 115 0.52 -7.93 4.18
CA VAL A 115 -0.20 -6.64 4.08
C VAL A 115 -1.48 -6.80 3.26
N VAL A 116 -1.34 -7.36 2.05
CA VAL A 116 -2.48 -7.57 1.18
C VAL A 116 -3.46 -8.55 1.81
N GLY A 117 -3.00 -9.66 2.40
CA GLY A 117 -3.84 -10.67 3.05
C GLY A 117 -4.67 -10.13 4.22
N ALA A 118 -4.21 -9.08 4.90
CA ALA A 118 -4.94 -8.43 5.97
C ALA A 118 -6.08 -7.50 5.49
N ALA A 119 -6.12 -7.14 4.21
CA ALA A 119 -7.16 -6.30 3.64
C ALA A 119 -8.46 -7.06 3.37
N SER A 120 -9.59 -6.39 3.53
CA SER A 120 -10.93 -6.93 3.27
C SER A 120 -11.67 -6.23 2.14
N VAL A 121 -11.35 -4.97 1.83
CA VAL A 121 -12.15 -4.18 0.87
C VAL A 121 -11.38 -3.64 -0.32
N GLY A 122 -10.04 -3.69 -0.31
CA GLY A 122 -9.27 -3.24 -1.47
C GLY A 122 -7.80 -2.97 -1.20
N LEU A 123 -7.11 -2.53 -2.25
CA LEU A 123 -5.74 -2.02 -2.23
C LEU A 123 -5.73 -0.58 -2.76
N LEU A 124 -5.06 0.30 -2.02
CA LEU A 124 -4.68 1.64 -2.45
C LEU A 124 -3.16 1.65 -2.70
N VAL A 125 -2.73 2.10 -3.88
CA VAL A 125 -1.30 2.08 -4.24
C VAL A 125 -0.81 3.41 -4.81
N PHE A 126 0.31 3.91 -4.28
CA PHE A 126 0.98 5.12 -4.75
C PHE A 126 2.27 4.77 -5.50
N PHE A 127 2.23 4.79 -6.83
CA PHE A 127 3.40 4.51 -7.65
C PHE A 127 4.21 5.80 -7.83
N GLY A 128 5.49 5.80 -7.46
CA GLY A 128 6.45 6.85 -7.84
C GLY A 128 7.20 6.53 -9.14
N SER A 129 7.03 5.31 -9.67
CA SER A 129 7.60 4.86 -10.94
C SER A 129 6.80 3.67 -11.49
N PRO A 130 6.66 3.55 -12.83
CA PRO A 130 6.12 2.35 -13.49
C PRO A 130 6.83 1.06 -13.09
N ASN A 131 8.12 1.15 -12.73
CA ASN A 131 8.98 0.01 -12.44
C ASN A 131 9.00 -0.38 -10.94
N SER A 132 8.08 0.13 -10.12
CA SER A 132 8.02 -0.21 -8.69
C SER A 132 7.58 -1.67 -8.47
N ARG A 133 8.56 -2.57 -8.47
CA ARG A 133 8.35 -4.04 -8.34
C ARG A 133 7.58 -4.43 -7.07
N GLY A 134 7.82 -3.75 -5.95
CA GLY A 134 7.14 -4.03 -4.69
C GLY A 134 5.67 -3.62 -4.70
N SER A 135 5.36 -2.46 -5.28
CA SER A 135 3.98 -1.98 -5.47
C SER A 135 3.24 -2.84 -6.49
N LEU A 136 3.89 -3.23 -7.57
CA LEU A 136 3.35 -4.17 -8.55
C LEU A 136 2.98 -5.52 -7.92
N LEU A 137 3.87 -6.09 -7.08
CA LEU A 137 3.56 -7.33 -6.36
C LEU A 137 2.31 -7.18 -5.47
N ALA A 138 2.15 -6.05 -4.77
CA ALA A 138 0.96 -5.80 -3.97
C ALA A 138 -0.32 -5.81 -4.83
N CYS A 139 -0.26 -5.16 -6.00
CA CYS A 139 -1.36 -5.13 -6.96
C CYS A 139 -1.73 -6.53 -7.46
N GLN A 140 -0.73 -7.32 -7.87
CA GLN A 140 -0.94 -8.70 -8.30
C GLN A 140 -1.56 -9.55 -7.19
N CYS A 141 -1.10 -9.42 -5.95
CA CYS A 141 -1.71 -10.12 -4.81
C CYS A 141 -3.15 -9.69 -4.55
N ALA A 142 -3.49 -8.41 -4.72
CA ALA A 142 -4.85 -7.91 -4.51
C ALA A 142 -5.79 -8.41 -5.62
N VAL A 143 -5.35 -8.37 -6.89
CA VAL A 143 -6.08 -8.91 -8.04
C VAL A 143 -6.35 -10.41 -7.88
N LEU A 144 -5.36 -11.19 -7.46
CA LEU A 144 -5.53 -12.62 -7.20
C LEU A 144 -6.54 -12.92 -6.07
N ARG A 145 -6.80 -11.96 -5.18
CA ARG A 145 -7.80 -12.06 -4.12
C ARG A 145 -9.18 -11.51 -4.55
N GLY A 146 -9.34 -11.05 -5.79
CA GLY A 146 -10.55 -10.38 -6.23
C GLY A 146 -10.81 -9.04 -5.54
N LEU A 147 -9.77 -8.39 -5.00
CA LEU A 147 -9.90 -7.10 -4.35
C LEU A 147 -9.79 -5.94 -5.37
N PRO A 148 -10.62 -4.89 -5.24
CA PRO A 148 -10.45 -3.66 -6.01
C PRO A 148 -9.06 -3.05 -5.80
N VAL A 149 -8.43 -2.59 -6.88
CA VAL A 149 -7.11 -1.93 -6.84
C VAL A 149 -7.22 -0.51 -7.38
N VAL A 150 -6.95 0.47 -6.54
CA VAL A 150 -6.89 1.89 -6.90
C VAL A 150 -5.45 2.36 -6.86
N ALA A 151 -4.97 2.91 -7.97
CA ALA A 151 -3.63 3.41 -8.15
C ALA A 151 -3.59 4.92 -8.34
N PHE A 152 -2.55 5.53 -7.76
CA PHE A 152 -2.14 6.90 -8.04
C PHE A 152 -0.74 6.89 -8.66
N PRO A 153 -0.59 7.31 -9.93
CA PRO A 153 0.71 7.57 -10.53
C PRO A 153 1.23 8.92 -10.03
N CYS A 154 2.29 8.90 -9.23
CA CYS A 154 2.91 10.06 -8.62
C CYS A 154 4.14 10.48 -9.43
N GLY A 155 4.00 11.56 -10.21
CA GLY A 155 5.11 12.12 -11.01
C GLY A 155 5.29 11.47 -12.38
N PHE A 156 4.33 10.69 -12.86
CA PHE A 156 4.31 10.16 -14.22
C PHE A 156 2.88 9.97 -14.73
N SER A 157 2.72 9.74 -16.04
CA SER A 157 1.40 9.53 -16.67
C SER A 157 0.77 8.20 -16.26
N GLY A 158 -0.54 8.19 -15.97
CA GLY A 158 -1.29 6.96 -15.69
C GLY A 158 -1.29 5.94 -16.83
N ALA A 159 -1.02 6.37 -18.07
CA ALA A 159 -0.85 5.47 -19.22
C ALA A 159 0.36 4.52 -19.06
N LEU A 160 1.30 4.83 -18.17
CA LEU A 160 2.47 4.01 -17.88
C LEU A 160 2.29 3.13 -16.62
N LEU A 161 1.09 3.06 -16.04
CA LEU A 161 0.84 2.14 -14.94
C LEU A 161 1.08 0.70 -15.40
N PRO A 162 1.73 -0.15 -14.57
CA PRO A 162 2.09 -1.50 -15.00
C PRO A 162 0.84 -2.37 -15.20
N SER A 163 0.88 -3.25 -16.21
CA SER A 163 -0.18 -4.24 -16.40
C SER A 163 -0.23 -5.24 -15.23
N LEU A 164 -1.44 -5.61 -14.82
CA LEU A 164 -1.69 -6.63 -13.79
C LEU A 164 -2.23 -7.94 -14.38
N GLY A 165 -2.16 -8.12 -15.70
CA GLY A 165 -2.72 -9.27 -16.43
C GLY A 165 -3.88 -8.87 -17.32
N SER A 166 -4.89 -9.75 -17.44
CA SER A 166 -6.09 -9.52 -18.26
C SER A 166 -6.97 -8.42 -17.66
N GLY A 167 -6.87 -7.21 -18.20
CA GLY A 167 -7.61 -6.05 -17.75
C GLY A 167 -6.96 -4.75 -18.19
N SER A 168 -7.47 -3.64 -17.67
CA SER A 168 -6.95 -2.31 -17.96
C SER A 168 -7.14 -1.37 -16.79
N TRP A 169 -6.26 -0.38 -16.70
CA TRP A 169 -6.47 0.79 -15.84
C TRP A 169 -7.50 1.71 -16.46
N VAL A 170 -8.54 2.03 -15.70
CA VAL A 170 -9.58 2.99 -16.08
C VAL A 170 -9.47 4.17 -15.12
N ALA A 171 -9.46 5.40 -15.64
CA ALA A 171 -9.52 6.57 -14.79
C ALA A 171 -10.79 6.50 -13.92
N VAL A 172 -10.66 6.68 -12.61
CA VAL A 172 -11.82 6.66 -11.69
C VAL A 172 -12.80 7.79 -12.05
N GLY A 173 -12.28 8.89 -12.61
CA GLY A 173 -13.03 10.11 -12.82
C GLY A 173 -13.33 10.82 -11.49
N GLY A 174 -14.00 11.97 -11.58
CA GLY A 174 -14.37 12.79 -10.43
C GLY A 174 -13.44 13.99 -10.17
N THR A 175 -13.75 14.72 -9.10
CA THR A 175 -13.06 15.95 -8.71
C THR A 175 -12.17 15.75 -7.47
N GLY A 176 -11.28 16.70 -7.22
CA GLY A 176 -10.43 16.70 -6.02
C GLY A 176 -9.39 15.57 -6.03
N VAL A 177 -9.23 14.91 -4.88
CA VAL A 177 -8.15 13.95 -4.61
C VAL A 177 -8.19 12.70 -5.49
N TRP A 178 -9.34 12.41 -6.11
CA TRP A 178 -9.53 11.23 -6.99
C TRP A 178 -9.30 11.52 -8.47
N SER A 179 -9.10 12.79 -8.85
CA SER A 179 -8.93 13.21 -10.25
C SER A 179 -7.75 12.54 -10.97
N SER A 180 -6.74 12.10 -10.22
CA SER A 180 -5.57 11.38 -10.73
C SER A 180 -5.58 9.87 -10.41
N ALA A 181 -6.70 9.34 -9.92
CA ALA A 181 -6.82 7.94 -9.54
C ALA A 181 -7.20 7.06 -10.73
N PHE A 182 -6.68 5.83 -10.73
CA PHE A 182 -6.99 4.78 -11.70
C PHE A 182 -7.47 3.53 -10.97
N LEU A 183 -8.53 2.91 -11.47
CA LEU A 183 -9.05 1.63 -11.00
C LEU A 183 -8.63 0.53 -11.97
N TRP A 184 -8.13 -0.59 -11.45
CA TRP A 184 -7.92 -1.78 -12.28
C TRP A 184 -9.24 -2.48 -12.55
N VAL A 185 -9.59 -2.67 -13.81
CA VAL A 185 -10.77 -3.41 -14.26
C VAL A 185 -10.29 -4.69 -14.94
N GLN A 186 -10.56 -5.84 -14.34
CA GLN A 186 -10.27 -7.13 -14.96
C GLN A 186 -11.21 -7.38 -16.13
N THR A 187 -10.68 -7.87 -17.25
CA THR A 187 -11.51 -8.42 -18.32
C THR A 187 -12.11 -9.71 -17.79
N GLN A 188 -13.44 -9.78 -17.67
CA GLN A 188 -14.09 -11.05 -17.36
C GLN A 188 -13.76 -12.03 -18.50
N GLN A 189 -13.08 -13.13 -18.18
CA GLN A 189 -13.11 -14.28 -19.07
C GLN A 189 -14.56 -14.76 -19.08
N LYS A 190 -15.24 -14.63 -20.23
CA LYS A 190 -16.42 -15.45 -20.49
C LYS A 190 -15.95 -16.89 -20.36
N CYS A 191 -16.34 -17.58 -19.28
CA CYS A 191 -16.26 -19.02 -19.27
C CYS A 191 -17.09 -19.52 -20.46
N ILE A 192 -16.42 -20.20 -21.39
CA ILE A 192 -17.06 -20.99 -22.44
C ILE A 192 -17.32 -22.37 -21.85
#